data_AF-A0A8B6FNH8-F1
#
_entry.id   AF-A0A8B6FNH8-F1
#
_cell.length_a   1.000
_cell.length_b   1.000
_cell.length_c   1.000
_cell.angle_alpha   90.00
_cell.angle_beta   90.00
_cell.angle_gamma   90.00
#
_symmetry.space_group_name_H-M   'P 1'
#
loop_
_entity.id
_entity.type
_entity.pdbx_description
1 polymer ?
#
loop_
_entity_poly.entity_id
_entity_poly.type
_entity_poly.pdbx_seq_one_letter_code
_entity_poly.pdbx_strand_id
1 'polypeptide(L)'
;MSKLQPHASVFFMILTTISMPISAQINLALNGTAEQETTYTDSDGKSYSANLAIEGPANNNWEDGCSSTAAGQVTQWWGMSFPKFVYITNITYYLRSDAAQRMNGFRLYFANGTVYKHTEICYADQANQAFQNLIHSVDCDLSPTKNVYFFNRNTFVELCYIEINGCWKGTWGTNCTDSCSPKCIDQHCYPGNGFCVWGCDPQNCRNNTCNKLTGVCTEGCVDGWVGQYCNTTSCKYIKKIRLIMFYLIGMW
;
A
#
# COMPACT_ATOMS: atom_id res chain seq x y z
N MET A 1 -14.79 -51.04 48.04
CA MET A 1 -14.67 -49.57 48.16
C MET A 1 -13.60 -49.09 47.22
N SER A 2 -13.97 -48.68 46.00
CA SER A 2 -13.11 -47.95 45.06
C SER A 2 -13.99 -47.31 43.99
N LYS A 3 -14.45 -46.07 44.23
CA LYS A 3 -14.96 -45.22 43.14
C LYS A 3 -13.75 -44.51 42.53
N LEU A 4 -13.38 -44.92 41.31
CA LEU A 4 -12.48 -44.16 40.44
C LEU A 4 -13.28 -43.00 39.84
N GLN A 5 -12.82 -41.78 40.07
CA GLN A 5 -13.36 -40.55 39.48
C GLN A 5 -12.57 -40.25 38.20
N PRO A 6 -13.19 -39.90 37.06
CA PRO A 6 -12.45 -39.49 35.89
C PRO A 6 -12.03 -38.02 36.02
N HIS A 7 -10.74 -37.74 35.89
CA HIS A 7 -10.22 -36.39 35.72
C HIS A 7 -10.56 -35.90 34.31
N ALA A 8 -11.45 -34.92 34.20
CA ALA A 8 -11.66 -34.17 32.97
C ALA A 8 -10.52 -33.16 32.81
N SER A 9 -9.59 -33.42 31.90
CA SER A 9 -8.62 -32.40 31.45
C SER A 9 -9.34 -31.38 30.59
N VAL A 10 -9.56 -30.18 31.13
CA VAL A 10 -10.05 -29.02 30.39
C VAL A 10 -8.87 -28.42 29.62
N PHE A 11 -8.83 -28.64 28.31
CA PHE A 11 -7.85 -28.02 27.42
C PHE A 11 -8.34 -26.60 27.08
N PHE A 12 -7.77 -25.58 27.72
CA PHE A 12 -8.02 -24.18 27.37
C PHE A 12 -7.35 -23.87 26.03
N MET A 13 -8.08 -23.99 24.92
CA MET A 13 -7.69 -23.36 23.66
C MET A 13 -7.87 -21.84 23.81
N ILE A 14 -6.78 -21.14 24.11
CA ILE A 14 -6.74 -19.68 24.01
C ILE A 14 -6.68 -19.35 22.52
N LEU A 15 -7.86 -19.14 21.91
CA LEU A 15 -7.97 -18.59 20.57
C LEU A 15 -7.67 -17.09 20.66
N THR A 16 -6.39 -16.70 20.64
CA THR A 16 -6.03 -15.29 20.45
C THR A 16 -6.36 -14.91 19.02
N THR A 17 -7.53 -14.31 18.80
CA THR A 17 -7.77 -13.54 17.58
C THR A 17 -6.76 -12.40 17.56
N ILE A 18 -5.67 -12.57 16.80
CA ILE A 18 -4.81 -11.46 16.41
C ILE A 18 -5.68 -10.60 15.50
N SER A 19 -6.48 -9.70 16.07
CA SER A 19 -7.07 -8.61 15.29
C SER A 19 -5.91 -7.66 14.99
N MET A 20 -5.18 -7.92 13.91
CA MET A 20 -4.36 -6.87 13.33
C MET A 20 -5.33 -5.73 13.01
N PRO A 21 -5.17 -4.53 13.62
CA PRO A 21 -6.01 -3.41 13.23
C PRO A 21 -5.82 -3.23 11.74
N ILE A 22 -6.91 -3.32 10.98
CA ILE A 22 -6.92 -2.95 9.56
C ILE A 22 -6.63 -1.46 9.58
N SER A 23 -5.37 -1.10 9.38
CA SER A 23 -4.98 0.30 9.28
C SER A 23 -5.69 0.86 8.06
N ALA A 24 -6.57 1.84 8.29
CA ALA A 24 -7.28 2.51 7.21
C ALA A 24 -6.27 3.32 6.39
N GLN A 25 -5.85 2.74 5.27
CA GLN A 25 -4.96 3.37 4.29
C GLN A 25 -5.73 4.40 3.48
N ILE A 26 -5.00 5.28 2.77
CA ILE A 26 -5.64 6.27 1.90
C ILE A 26 -5.99 5.67 0.54
N ASN A 27 -7.09 6.12 -0.04
CA ASN A 27 -7.34 5.95 -1.48
C ASN A 27 -6.44 6.92 -2.25
N LEU A 28 -5.32 6.42 -2.77
CA LEU A 28 -4.33 7.16 -3.55
C LEU A 28 -4.90 7.71 -4.85
N ALA A 29 -5.99 7.13 -5.37
CA ALA A 29 -6.61 7.56 -6.62
C ALA A 29 -7.12 9.02 -6.54
N LEU A 30 -7.53 9.47 -5.35
CA LEU A 30 -8.03 10.83 -5.11
C LEU A 30 -6.96 11.92 -5.27
N ASN A 31 -5.69 11.55 -5.18
CA ASN A 31 -4.54 12.46 -5.29
C ASN A 31 -3.68 12.20 -6.54
N GLY A 32 -4.16 11.34 -7.44
CA GLY A 32 -3.49 11.02 -8.69
C GLY A 32 -4.10 11.77 -9.88
N THR A 33 -3.58 11.49 -11.06
CA THR A 33 -4.13 12.00 -12.33
C THR A 33 -4.48 10.82 -13.22
N ALA A 34 -5.76 10.72 -13.58
CA ALA A 34 -6.26 9.67 -14.47
C ALA A 34 -6.16 10.11 -15.93
N GLU A 35 -5.71 9.19 -16.78
CA GLU A 35 -5.62 9.35 -18.23
C GLU A 35 -6.08 8.06 -18.92
N GLN A 36 -6.44 8.14 -20.19
CA GLN A 36 -6.79 6.98 -20.99
C GLN A 36 -6.40 7.21 -22.45
N GLU A 37 -6.11 6.14 -23.17
CA GLU A 37 -5.60 6.19 -24.55
C GLU A 37 -6.54 6.96 -25.49
N THR A 38 -7.85 6.70 -25.37
CA THR A 38 -8.89 7.38 -26.12
C THR A 38 -10.10 7.61 -25.23
N THR A 39 -10.95 8.58 -25.58
CA THR A 39 -12.17 8.86 -24.84
C THR A 39 -13.40 8.60 -25.69
N TYR A 40 -14.30 7.77 -25.17
CA TYR A 40 -15.62 7.61 -25.77
C TYR A 40 -16.49 8.83 -25.47
N THR A 41 -17.17 9.32 -26.52
CA THR A 41 -18.20 10.34 -26.43
C THR A 41 -19.44 9.78 -27.10
N ASP A 42 -20.60 9.84 -26.43
CA ASP A 42 -21.85 9.35 -27.00
C ASP A 42 -22.45 10.33 -28.03
N SER A 43 -23.59 9.95 -28.60
CA SER A 43 -24.31 10.76 -29.59
C SER A 43 -24.84 12.09 -29.04
N ASP A 44 -25.04 12.17 -27.73
CA ASP A 44 -25.54 13.36 -27.04
C ASP A 44 -24.40 14.29 -26.60
N GLY A 45 -23.15 13.89 -26.85
CA GLY A 45 -21.95 14.66 -26.51
C GLY A 45 -21.44 14.42 -25.08
N LYS A 46 -22.00 13.45 -24.34
CA LYS A 46 -21.49 13.08 -23.01
C LYS A 46 -20.13 12.39 -23.17
N SER A 47 -19.12 12.93 -22.50
CA SER A 47 -17.75 12.42 -22.52
C SER A 47 -17.52 11.44 -21.36
N TYR A 48 -17.01 10.25 -21.68
CA TYR A 48 -16.71 9.18 -20.74
C TYR A 48 -15.21 9.18 -20.39
N SER A 49 -14.75 10.27 -19.77
CA SER A 49 -13.33 10.53 -19.50
C SER A 49 -12.75 9.60 -18.43
N ALA A 50 -11.41 9.55 -18.35
CA ALA A 50 -10.68 8.73 -17.38
C ALA A 50 -11.05 9.06 -15.92
N ASN A 51 -11.35 10.32 -15.62
CA ASN A 51 -11.64 10.79 -14.26
C ASN A 51 -12.96 10.23 -13.70
N LEU A 52 -13.90 9.79 -14.54
CA LEU A 52 -15.15 9.20 -14.05
C LEU A 52 -14.91 7.98 -13.16
N ALA A 53 -13.84 7.21 -13.43
CA ALA A 53 -13.48 6.07 -12.59
C ALA A 53 -13.01 6.46 -11.17
N ILE A 54 -12.62 7.71 -10.92
CA ILE A 54 -12.12 8.16 -9.60
C ILE A 54 -13.01 9.20 -8.92
N GLU A 55 -13.85 9.88 -9.68
CA GLU A 55 -14.78 10.91 -9.19
C GLU A 55 -16.23 10.40 -9.08
N GLY A 56 -16.56 9.33 -9.81
CA GLY A 56 -17.90 8.74 -9.84
C GLY A 56 -18.30 8.03 -8.54
N PRO A 57 -19.58 7.66 -8.39
CA PRO A 57 -20.02 6.84 -7.27
C PRO A 57 -19.42 5.43 -7.35
N ALA A 58 -19.15 4.81 -6.20
CA ALA A 58 -18.64 3.45 -6.09
C ALA A 58 -19.72 2.40 -6.43
N ASN A 59 -20.08 2.31 -7.72
CA ASN A 59 -21.04 1.36 -8.26
C ASN A 59 -20.67 0.89 -9.68
N ASN A 60 -21.55 0.11 -10.29
CA ASN A 60 -21.32 -0.59 -11.55
C ASN A 60 -22.31 -0.15 -12.65
N ASN A 61 -22.96 1.00 -12.47
CA ASN A 61 -24.03 1.48 -13.34
C ASN A 61 -23.47 2.43 -14.40
N TRP A 62 -23.69 2.10 -15.67
CA TRP A 62 -23.25 2.94 -16.79
C TRP A 62 -23.80 4.38 -16.74
N GLU A 63 -25.06 4.52 -16.32
CA GLU A 63 -25.76 5.81 -16.26
C GLU A 63 -25.14 6.79 -15.25
N ASP A 64 -24.61 6.26 -14.15
CA ASP A 64 -23.96 7.01 -13.09
C ASP A 64 -22.57 7.52 -13.49
N GLY A 65 -22.05 7.06 -14.64
CA GLY A 65 -20.80 7.51 -15.26
C GLY A 65 -19.63 6.55 -14.99
N CYS A 66 -19.19 5.85 -16.04
CA CYS A 66 -17.96 5.05 -16.02
C CYS A 66 -16.93 5.68 -16.97
N SER A 67 -15.62 5.49 -16.73
CA SER A 67 -14.64 5.78 -17.77
C SER A 67 -14.79 4.77 -18.91
N SER A 68 -14.58 5.21 -20.15
CA SER A 68 -14.63 4.32 -21.31
C SER A 68 -13.75 4.81 -22.44
N THR A 69 -12.91 3.91 -22.95
CA THR A 69 -12.14 4.16 -24.17
C THR A 69 -13.01 4.01 -25.43
N ALA A 70 -12.65 4.71 -26.50
CA ALA A 70 -13.40 4.65 -27.76
C ALA A 70 -13.30 3.25 -28.42
N ALA A 71 -14.37 2.85 -29.10
CA ALA A 71 -14.38 1.62 -29.89
C ALA A 71 -13.41 1.71 -31.10
N GLY A 72 -12.86 0.57 -31.52
CA GLY A 72 -12.16 0.45 -32.81
C GLY A 72 -10.64 0.54 -32.80
N GLN A 73 -9.97 0.55 -31.63
CA GLN A 73 -8.51 0.55 -31.54
C GLN A 73 -7.91 -0.83 -31.24
N VAL A 74 -6.67 -1.06 -31.65
CA VAL A 74 -5.85 -2.19 -31.18
C VAL A 74 -5.16 -1.82 -29.86
N THR A 75 -5.41 -2.58 -28.80
CA THR A 75 -4.93 -2.33 -27.42
C THR A 75 -5.29 -0.96 -26.83
N GLN A 76 -6.11 -0.95 -25.79
CA GLN A 76 -6.50 0.26 -25.06
C GLN A 76 -5.94 0.24 -23.64
N TRP A 77 -5.79 1.44 -23.04
CA TRP A 77 -5.42 1.55 -21.64
C TRP A 77 -6.16 2.68 -20.92
N TRP A 78 -6.36 2.46 -19.62
CA TRP A 78 -6.64 3.48 -18.63
C TRP A 78 -5.49 3.50 -17.64
N GLY A 79 -5.08 4.69 -17.21
CA GLY A 79 -3.87 4.91 -16.43
C GLY A 79 -4.08 5.90 -15.29
N MET A 80 -3.31 5.70 -14.24
CA MET A 80 -3.23 6.59 -13.08
C MET A 80 -1.78 6.95 -12.83
N SER A 81 -1.48 8.24 -12.74
CA SER A 81 -0.15 8.76 -12.41
C SER A 81 -0.13 9.38 -11.01
N PHE A 82 0.90 9.09 -10.21
CA PHE A 82 1.03 9.60 -8.86
C PHE A 82 2.12 10.70 -8.74
N PRO A 83 1.89 11.74 -7.92
CA PRO A 83 2.84 12.85 -7.75
C PRO A 83 4.17 12.43 -7.13
N LYS A 84 4.20 11.32 -6.38
CA LYS A 84 5.39 10.68 -5.79
C LYS A 84 5.24 9.16 -5.83
N PHE A 85 6.33 8.44 -5.61
CA PHE A 85 6.29 6.98 -5.51
C PHE A 85 5.32 6.55 -4.41
N VAL A 86 4.58 5.47 -4.67
CA VAL A 86 3.63 4.85 -3.74
C VAL A 86 3.96 3.38 -3.54
N TYR A 87 3.47 2.85 -2.43
CA TYR A 87 3.35 1.43 -2.15
C TYR A 87 1.87 1.09 -2.07
N ILE A 88 1.39 0.34 -3.05
CA ILE A 88 0.00 -0.06 -3.19
C ILE A 88 -0.16 -1.43 -2.53
N THR A 89 -1.14 -1.56 -1.64
CA THR A 89 -1.47 -2.84 -0.99
C THR A 89 -2.49 -3.60 -1.82
N ASN A 90 -3.58 -2.93 -2.19
CA ASN A 90 -4.63 -3.50 -2.99
C ASN A 90 -5.26 -2.45 -3.92
N ILE A 91 -5.82 -2.94 -5.03
CA ILE A 91 -6.63 -2.13 -5.95
C ILE A 91 -8.00 -2.76 -6.02
N THR A 92 -9.03 -1.99 -5.65
CA THR A 92 -10.42 -2.37 -5.85
C THR A 92 -10.96 -1.66 -7.09
N TYR A 93 -11.55 -2.40 -8.03
CA TYR A 93 -12.12 -1.84 -9.25
C TYR A 93 -13.52 -2.39 -9.52
N TYR A 94 -14.35 -1.53 -10.11
CA TYR A 94 -15.76 -1.76 -10.39
C TYR A 94 -15.95 -1.82 -11.91
N LEU A 95 -16.36 -2.97 -12.40
CA LEU A 95 -16.64 -3.21 -13.81
C LEU A 95 -18.08 -2.82 -14.16
N ARG A 96 -18.30 -2.35 -15.37
CA ARG A 96 -19.63 -2.05 -15.90
C ARG A 96 -20.54 -3.29 -15.88
N SER A 97 -21.72 -3.18 -15.28
CA SER A 97 -22.62 -4.32 -15.01
C SER A 97 -23.18 -5.04 -16.23
N ASP A 98 -23.49 -4.33 -17.31
CA ASP A 98 -24.07 -4.86 -18.55
C ASP A 98 -23.02 -5.25 -19.60
N ALA A 99 -21.73 -4.96 -19.36
CA ALA A 99 -20.68 -5.19 -20.34
C ALA A 99 -19.31 -5.63 -19.77
N ALA A 100 -19.26 -6.14 -18.53
CA ALA A 100 -18.02 -6.55 -17.85
C ALA A 100 -17.13 -7.48 -18.71
N GLN A 101 -17.73 -8.34 -19.52
CA GLN A 101 -17.02 -9.25 -20.43
C GLN A 101 -16.05 -8.55 -21.40
N ARG A 102 -16.24 -7.25 -21.67
CA ARG A 102 -15.33 -6.46 -22.51
C ARG A 102 -13.96 -6.31 -21.88
N MET A 103 -13.87 -6.41 -20.55
CA MET A 103 -12.63 -6.36 -19.79
C MET A 103 -11.93 -7.73 -19.70
N ASN A 104 -12.49 -8.82 -20.23
CA ASN A 104 -11.86 -10.15 -20.14
C ASN A 104 -10.43 -10.14 -20.71
N GLY A 105 -9.50 -10.72 -19.95
CA GLY A 105 -8.08 -10.85 -20.31
C GLY A 105 -7.26 -9.56 -20.14
N PHE A 106 -7.81 -8.54 -19.48
CA PHE A 106 -7.05 -7.33 -19.16
C PHE A 106 -5.87 -7.64 -18.22
N ARG A 107 -4.91 -6.72 -18.20
CA ARG A 107 -3.74 -6.79 -17.33
C ARG A 107 -3.53 -5.48 -16.61
N LEU A 108 -3.14 -5.57 -15.36
CA LEU A 108 -2.82 -4.46 -14.49
C LEU A 108 -1.30 -4.38 -14.32
N TYR A 109 -0.74 -3.24 -14.71
CA TYR A 109 0.70 -3.02 -14.67
C TYR A 109 1.09 -1.89 -13.73
N PHE A 110 2.24 -2.05 -13.10
CA PHE A 110 2.98 -0.97 -12.47
C PHE A 110 4.04 -0.43 -13.42
N ALA A 111 4.28 0.87 -13.36
CA ALA A 111 5.28 1.53 -14.20
C ALA A 111 5.90 2.73 -13.50
N ASN A 112 7.19 2.96 -13.78
CA ASN A 112 7.98 4.06 -13.23
C ASN A 112 8.28 5.18 -14.24
N GLY A 113 7.64 5.13 -15.41
CA GLY A 113 7.86 6.07 -16.50
C GLY A 113 6.65 6.14 -17.42
N THR A 114 6.85 5.86 -18.70
CA THR A 114 5.79 5.93 -19.71
C THR A 114 4.90 4.69 -19.71
N VAL A 115 3.74 4.79 -20.36
CA VAL A 115 2.72 3.73 -20.45
C VAL A 115 3.29 2.41 -20.99
N TYR A 116 4.26 2.43 -21.89
CA TYR A 116 4.83 1.22 -22.51
C TYR A 116 6.03 0.63 -21.76
N LYS A 117 6.55 1.31 -20.73
CA LYS A 117 7.69 0.84 -19.93
C LYS A 117 7.21 0.35 -18.56
N HIS A 118 6.50 -0.77 -18.60
CA HIS A 118 6.06 -1.47 -17.39
C HIS A 118 7.24 -2.02 -16.62
N THR A 119 7.20 -1.87 -15.30
CA THR A 119 8.19 -2.49 -14.40
C THR A 119 7.72 -3.86 -13.93
N GLU A 120 6.41 -4.05 -13.82
CA GLU A 120 5.83 -5.24 -13.20
C GLU A 120 4.36 -5.44 -13.60
N ILE A 121 3.89 -6.69 -13.57
CA ILE A 121 2.47 -7.05 -13.65
C ILE A 121 1.97 -7.21 -12.22
N CYS A 122 1.05 -6.35 -11.77
CA CYS A 122 0.35 -6.60 -10.49
C CYS A 122 -0.69 -7.71 -10.67
N TYR A 123 -1.47 -7.67 -11.74
CA TYR A 123 -2.56 -8.62 -11.94
C TYR A 123 -2.76 -8.94 -13.42
N ALA A 124 -3.15 -10.18 -13.72
CA ALA A 124 -3.50 -10.61 -15.06
C ALA A 124 -4.80 -11.43 -14.99
N ASP A 125 -5.84 -10.91 -15.63
CA ASP A 125 -7.12 -11.60 -15.72
C ASP A 125 -7.04 -12.81 -16.67
N GLN A 126 -7.87 -13.82 -16.40
CA GLN A 126 -7.99 -15.00 -17.26
C GLN A 126 -9.10 -14.80 -18.28
N ALA A 127 -8.73 -14.54 -19.54
CA ALA A 127 -9.64 -14.25 -20.66
C ALA A 127 -10.80 -15.25 -20.89
N ASN A 128 -10.69 -16.47 -20.35
CA ASN A 128 -11.62 -17.57 -20.59
C ASN A 128 -12.70 -17.72 -19.50
N GLN A 129 -12.76 -16.82 -18.52
CA GLN A 129 -13.77 -16.85 -17.47
C GLN A 129 -14.61 -15.59 -17.50
N ALA A 130 -15.93 -15.74 -17.49
CA ALA A 130 -16.81 -14.60 -17.26
C ALA A 130 -16.65 -14.12 -15.82
N PHE A 131 -16.54 -12.80 -15.65
CA PHE A 131 -16.55 -12.16 -14.34
C PHE A 131 -17.77 -12.62 -13.53
N GLN A 132 -17.52 -13.37 -12.44
CA GLN A 132 -18.58 -13.84 -11.54
C GLN A 132 -19.06 -12.72 -10.60
N ASN A 133 -18.18 -11.76 -10.31
CA ASN A 133 -18.44 -10.57 -9.53
C ASN A 133 -18.11 -9.34 -10.39
N LEU A 134 -18.77 -8.22 -10.17
CA LEU A 134 -18.48 -6.97 -10.87
C LEU A 134 -17.50 -6.07 -10.10
N ILE A 135 -17.21 -6.44 -8.85
CA ILE A 135 -16.30 -5.72 -7.96
C ILE A 135 -15.18 -6.69 -7.62
N HIS A 136 -13.96 -6.27 -7.88
CA HIS A 136 -12.76 -7.06 -7.66
C HIS A 136 -11.79 -6.28 -6.80
N SER A 137 -11.12 -6.99 -5.90
CA SER A 137 -9.98 -6.45 -5.16
C SER A 137 -8.78 -7.35 -5.44
N VAL A 138 -7.69 -6.74 -5.89
CA VAL A 138 -6.45 -7.45 -6.18
C VAL A 138 -5.37 -6.93 -5.25
N ASP A 139 -4.70 -7.86 -4.57
CA ASP A 139 -3.51 -7.55 -3.80
C ASP A 139 -2.33 -7.46 -4.77
N CYS A 140 -1.58 -6.36 -4.70
CA CYS A 140 -0.39 -6.17 -5.52
C CYS A 140 0.87 -6.41 -4.69
N ASP A 141 1.94 -6.82 -5.36
CA ASP A 141 3.27 -6.78 -4.77
C ASP A 141 3.63 -5.33 -4.43
N LEU A 142 4.28 -5.12 -3.29
CA LEU A 142 4.57 -3.79 -2.73
C LEU A 142 5.69 -3.05 -3.47
N SER A 143 5.84 -3.25 -4.77
CA SER A 143 6.86 -2.57 -5.53
C SER A 143 6.64 -1.06 -5.57
N PRO A 144 7.70 -0.24 -5.43
CA PRO A 144 7.60 1.21 -5.57
C PRO A 144 7.13 1.54 -6.98
N THR A 145 5.95 2.14 -7.09
CA THR A 145 5.35 2.51 -8.38
C THR A 145 5.02 3.99 -8.47
N LYS A 146 5.06 4.52 -9.68
CA LYS A 146 4.63 5.88 -10.02
C LYS A 146 3.34 5.91 -10.83
N ASN A 147 3.05 4.84 -11.55
CA ASN A 147 1.86 4.75 -12.38
C ASN A 147 1.25 3.35 -12.32
N VAL A 148 -0.07 3.29 -12.47
CA VAL A 148 -0.85 2.07 -12.63
C VAL A 148 -1.54 2.12 -13.98
N TYR A 149 -1.56 1.00 -14.71
CA TYR A 149 -2.25 0.92 -15.98
C TYR A 149 -3.09 -0.34 -16.10
N PHE A 150 -4.37 -0.17 -16.44
CA PHE A 150 -5.23 -1.22 -16.94
C PHE A 150 -5.07 -1.28 -18.45
N PHE A 151 -4.48 -2.37 -18.94
CA PHE A 151 -4.28 -2.63 -20.35
C PHE A 151 -5.21 -3.74 -20.82
N ASN A 152 -5.96 -3.47 -21.87
CA ASN A 152 -6.78 -4.48 -22.53
C ASN A 152 -6.37 -4.58 -24.00
N ARG A 153 -6.08 -5.79 -24.47
CA ARG A 153 -5.76 -6.03 -25.90
C ARG A 153 -6.98 -5.93 -26.80
N ASN A 154 -8.17 -5.95 -26.20
CA ASN A 154 -9.43 -5.65 -26.87
C ASN A 154 -9.61 -4.14 -27.06
N THR A 155 -10.77 -3.73 -27.56
CA THR A 155 -11.09 -2.35 -27.91
C THR A 155 -11.56 -1.49 -26.74
N PHE A 156 -11.66 -2.02 -25.51
CA PHE A 156 -12.31 -1.33 -24.40
C PHE A 156 -11.53 -1.45 -23.09
N VAL A 157 -11.28 -0.33 -22.43
CA VAL A 157 -11.06 -0.26 -20.99
C VAL A 157 -12.20 0.55 -20.38
N GLU A 158 -13.02 -0.12 -19.56
CA GLU A 158 -14.22 0.47 -18.96
C GLU A 158 -14.22 0.22 -17.45
N LEU A 159 -14.07 1.28 -16.66
CA LEU A 159 -14.02 1.24 -15.21
C LEU A 159 -15.04 2.21 -14.63
N CYS A 160 -15.98 1.73 -13.82
CA CYS A 160 -17.01 2.58 -13.21
C CYS A 160 -16.50 3.25 -11.94
N TYR A 161 -15.66 2.55 -11.19
CA TYR A 161 -14.99 3.11 -10.03
C TYR A 161 -13.68 2.38 -9.74
N ILE A 162 -12.72 3.07 -9.12
CA ILE A 162 -11.47 2.48 -8.67
C ILE A 162 -10.99 3.10 -7.35
N GLU A 163 -10.57 2.23 -6.44
CA GLU A 163 -9.88 2.57 -5.20
C GLU A 163 -8.48 1.97 -5.25
N ILE A 164 -7.47 2.80 -5.06
CA ILE A 164 -6.08 2.36 -5.01
C ILE A 164 -5.59 2.60 -3.59
N ASN A 165 -5.57 1.55 -2.77
CA ASN A 165 -5.21 1.68 -1.37
C ASN A 165 -3.71 1.49 -1.18
N GLY A 166 -3.13 2.33 -0.33
CA GLY A 166 -1.72 2.25 -0.03
C GLY A 166 -1.22 3.50 0.68
N CYS A 167 0.09 3.70 0.63
CA CYS A 167 0.74 4.90 1.16
C CYS A 167 1.80 5.44 0.21
N TRP A 168 2.16 6.70 0.42
CA TRP A 168 3.33 7.29 -0.21
C TRP A 168 4.59 6.55 0.24
N LYS A 169 5.60 6.49 -0.64
CA LYS A 169 6.90 5.93 -0.30
C LYS A 169 7.44 6.59 0.97
N GLY A 170 7.81 5.77 1.95
CA GLY A 170 8.36 6.22 3.23
C GLY A 170 7.32 6.50 4.31
N THR A 171 6.03 6.27 4.07
CA THR A 171 5.00 6.41 5.10
C THR A 171 4.11 5.16 5.23
N TRP A 172 3.47 5.02 6.39
CA TRP A 172 2.57 3.91 6.74
C TRP A 172 1.54 4.38 7.78
N GLY A 173 0.68 3.46 8.19
CA GLY A 173 -0.31 3.70 9.23
C GLY A 173 -1.57 4.37 8.71
N THR A 174 -2.46 4.73 9.64
CA THR A 174 -3.75 5.32 9.30
C THR A 174 -3.56 6.66 8.61
N ASN A 175 -4.19 6.86 7.46
CA ASN A 175 -3.98 8.03 6.61
C ASN A 175 -2.51 8.30 6.22
N CYS A 176 -1.63 7.30 6.32
CA CYS A 176 -0.22 7.39 5.97
C CYS A 176 0.55 8.50 6.72
N THR A 177 0.20 8.74 7.99
CA THR A 177 0.78 9.80 8.81
C THR A 177 2.09 9.41 9.49
N ASP A 178 2.35 8.11 9.65
CA ASP A 178 3.57 7.62 10.27
C ASP A 178 4.69 7.46 9.24
N SER A 179 5.92 7.78 9.64
CA SER A 179 7.09 7.57 8.80
C SER A 179 7.62 6.14 8.94
N CYS A 180 8.07 5.54 7.84
CA CYS A 180 8.83 4.30 7.87
C CYS A 180 10.07 4.47 8.76
N SER A 181 10.52 3.36 9.37
CA SER A 181 11.79 3.36 10.08
C SER A 181 12.92 3.77 9.13
N PRO A 182 13.84 4.66 9.53
CA PRO A 182 14.97 5.03 8.69
C PRO A 182 15.96 3.89 8.43
N LYS A 183 15.75 2.74 9.09
CA LYS A 183 16.49 1.51 8.86
C LYS A 183 15.84 0.61 7.82
N CYS A 184 14.59 0.84 7.41
CA CYS A 184 14.07 0.09 6.27
C CYS A 184 14.87 0.46 5.02
N ILE A 185 15.35 -0.53 4.29
CA ILE A 185 16.08 -0.32 3.03
C ILE A 185 15.21 0.51 2.10
N ASP A 186 15.76 1.59 1.55
CA ASP A 186 15.07 2.56 0.70
C ASP A 186 13.78 3.17 1.28
N GLN A 187 13.62 3.20 2.62
CA GLN A 187 12.37 3.60 3.28
C GLN A 187 11.17 2.75 2.84
N HIS A 188 11.43 1.49 2.51
CA HIS A 188 10.42 0.58 2.00
C HIS A 188 9.76 -0.21 3.12
N CYS A 189 8.61 0.29 3.59
CA CYS A 189 7.82 -0.37 4.62
C CYS A 189 6.38 -0.65 4.18
N TYR A 190 5.75 -1.64 4.81
CA TYR A 190 4.39 -2.08 4.52
C TYR A 190 3.39 -1.01 5.00
N PRO A 191 2.49 -0.48 4.13
CA PRO A 191 1.57 0.60 4.48
C PRO A 191 0.69 0.33 5.71
N GLY A 192 0.29 -0.91 5.95
CA GLY A 192 -0.60 -1.25 7.06
C GLY A 192 0.05 -1.42 8.43
N ASN A 193 1.37 -1.63 8.54
CA ASN A 193 2.01 -1.96 9.81
C ASN A 193 3.46 -1.44 9.98
N GLY A 194 4.04 -0.81 8.95
CA GLY A 194 5.36 -0.21 9.01
C GLY A 194 6.53 -1.19 8.97
N PHE A 195 6.28 -2.48 8.74
CA PHE A 195 7.35 -3.48 8.65
C PHE A 195 8.17 -3.32 7.38
N CYS A 196 9.48 -3.47 7.49
CA CYS A 196 10.40 -3.33 6.36
C CYS A 196 10.25 -4.51 5.40
N VAL A 197 9.82 -4.22 4.17
CA VAL A 197 9.52 -5.27 3.18
C VAL A 197 10.79 -5.86 2.58
N TRP A 198 11.82 -5.03 2.32
CA TRP A 198 13.12 -5.49 1.83
C TRP A 198 14.14 -5.76 2.94
N GLY A 199 13.69 -5.77 4.20
CA GLY A 199 14.57 -5.87 5.35
C GLY A 199 15.16 -4.52 5.77
N CYS A 200 16.20 -4.59 6.60
CA CYS A 200 16.79 -3.44 7.25
C CYS A 200 18.25 -3.22 6.89
N ASP A 201 18.64 -1.96 6.79
CA ASP A 201 20.03 -1.50 6.77
C ASP A 201 20.57 -1.52 8.21
N PRO A 202 21.56 -2.39 8.53
CA PRO A 202 22.06 -2.53 9.88
C PRO A 202 23.06 -1.46 10.30
N GLN A 203 23.17 -0.34 9.58
CA GLN A 203 24.14 0.71 9.88
C GLN A 203 24.11 1.11 11.37
N ASN A 204 25.27 1.12 12.04
CA ASN A 204 25.45 1.38 13.48
C ASN A 204 24.78 0.36 14.44
N CYS A 205 24.14 -0.69 13.94
CA CYS A 205 23.78 -1.84 14.78
C CYS A 205 25.06 -2.61 15.12
N ARG A 206 25.17 -3.07 16.37
CA ARG A 206 26.25 -3.96 16.77
C ARG A 206 26.20 -5.24 15.93
N ASN A 207 27.37 -5.72 15.51
CA ASN A 207 27.53 -6.90 14.65
C ASN A 207 26.70 -6.87 13.34
N ASN A 208 26.34 -5.68 12.85
CA ASN A 208 25.48 -5.51 11.68
C ASN A 208 24.16 -6.32 11.76
N THR A 209 23.61 -6.50 12.97
CA THR A 209 22.43 -7.33 13.20
C THR A 209 21.21 -6.48 13.53
N CYS A 210 20.17 -6.59 12.70
CA CYS A 210 18.87 -5.96 12.92
C CYS A 210 17.73 -6.96 12.67
N ASN A 211 16.60 -6.74 13.34
CA ASN A 211 15.37 -7.48 13.08
C ASN A 211 14.87 -7.11 11.68
N LYS A 212 14.80 -8.09 10.78
CA LYS A 212 14.45 -7.89 9.37
C LYS A 212 13.06 -7.32 9.16
N LEU A 213 12.13 -7.54 10.09
CA LEU A 213 10.75 -7.06 9.99
C LEU A 213 10.60 -5.63 10.53
N THR A 214 11.29 -5.31 11.63
CA THR A 214 11.09 -4.04 12.33
C THR A 214 12.22 -3.03 12.15
N GLY A 215 13.37 -3.47 11.66
CA GLY A 215 14.59 -2.66 11.54
C GLY A 215 15.31 -2.35 12.85
N VAL A 216 14.86 -2.94 13.96
CA VAL A 216 15.42 -2.74 15.30
C VAL A 216 16.78 -3.41 15.43
N CYS A 217 17.79 -2.71 15.95
CA CYS A 217 19.08 -3.33 16.27
C CYS A 217 18.94 -4.23 17.50
N THR A 218 18.94 -5.54 17.31
CA THR A 218 18.66 -6.52 18.39
C THR A 218 19.81 -6.67 19.37
N GLU A 219 21.03 -6.31 18.96
CA GLU A 219 22.24 -6.38 19.78
C GLU A 219 22.69 -4.99 20.30
N GLY A 220 21.83 -3.99 20.17
CA GLY A 220 22.14 -2.61 20.52
C GLY A 220 23.02 -1.92 19.46
N CYS A 221 23.63 -0.80 19.87
CA CYS A 221 24.35 0.10 18.98
C CYS A 221 25.87 -0.05 19.11
N VAL A 222 26.58 0.29 18.02
CA VAL A 222 28.03 0.58 18.10
C VAL A 222 28.27 1.83 18.93
N ASP A 223 29.49 1.97 19.47
CA ASP A 223 29.84 3.07 20.37
C ASP A 223 29.57 4.44 19.73
N GLY A 224 29.03 5.36 20.54
CA GLY A 224 28.64 6.71 20.09
C GLY A 224 27.23 6.81 19.52
N TRP A 225 26.52 5.70 19.36
CA TRP A 225 25.12 5.67 18.91
C TRP A 225 24.18 5.12 19.99
N VAL A 226 22.95 5.61 20.01
CA VAL A 226 21.90 5.24 20.97
C VAL A 226 20.52 5.17 20.28
N GLY A 227 19.56 4.55 20.99
CA GLY A 227 18.18 4.34 20.54
C GLY A 227 17.95 2.96 19.94
N GLN A 228 16.68 2.56 19.83
CA GLN A 228 16.27 1.23 19.33
C GLN A 228 16.75 0.93 17.89
N TYR A 229 17.00 1.98 17.12
CA TYR A 229 17.45 1.93 15.73
C TYR A 229 18.87 2.48 15.52
N CYS A 230 19.60 2.85 16.59
CA CYS A 230 20.98 3.35 16.48
C CYS A 230 21.16 4.50 15.47
N ASN A 231 20.22 5.45 15.47
CA ASN A 231 20.14 6.57 14.53
C ASN A 231 20.40 7.94 15.21
N THR A 232 20.73 7.94 16.49
CA THR A 232 20.99 9.15 17.28
C THR A 232 22.32 9.00 18.01
N THR A 233 23.12 10.07 18.06
CA THR A 233 24.35 10.15 18.86
C THR A 233 24.15 10.90 20.19
N SER A 234 22.97 11.51 20.39
CA SER A 234 22.66 12.30 21.59
C SER A 234 21.68 11.58 22.51
N CYS A 235 22.15 11.18 23.69
CA CYS A 235 21.28 10.69 24.74
C CYS A 235 20.52 11.88 25.37
N LYS A 236 19.24 12.07 25.01
CA LYS A 236 18.41 13.18 25.52
C LYS A 236 18.28 13.19 27.06
N TYR A 237 18.58 12.09 27.73
CA TYR A 237 18.48 11.94 29.19
C TYR A 237 19.66 12.52 30.00
N ILE A 238 20.76 12.96 29.36
CA ILE A 238 21.95 13.45 30.09
C ILE A 238 22.00 14.98 30.24
N LYS A 239 21.01 15.74 29.75
CA LYS A 239 21.01 17.23 29.88
C LYS A 239 20.49 17.80 31.21
N LYS A 240 20.18 16.97 32.23
CA LYS A 240 19.58 17.45 33.50
C LYS A 240 20.46 17.36 34.76
N ILE A 241 21.79 17.19 34.62
CA ILE A 241 22.72 17.30 35.76
C ILE A 241 23.92 18.18 35.37
N ARG A 242 23.69 19.48 35.29
CA ARG A 242 24.72 20.50 35.53
C ARG A 242 24.01 21.70 36.15
N LEU A 243 23.92 21.73 37.47
CA LEU A 243 24.03 22.90 38.36
C LEU A 243 23.70 22.43 39.78
N ILE A 244 24.69 22.47 40.67
CA ILE A 244 24.68 22.65 42.14
C ILE A 244 25.95 21.95 42.65
N MET A 245 27.10 22.62 42.55
CA MET A 245 28.27 22.35 43.38
C MET A 245 29.20 23.57 43.42
N PHE A 246 28.63 24.74 43.74
CA PHE A 246 29.40 25.94 44.08
C PHE A 246 28.63 26.74 45.13
N TYR A 247 28.54 26.23 46.35
CA TYR A 247 28.30 27.00 47.58
C TYR A 247 28.52 26.05 48.76
N LEU A 248 29.79 25.78 49.12
CA LEU A 248 30.18 25.24 50.43
C LEU A 248 31.71 25.33 50.64
N ILE A 249 32.31 26.46 50.25
CA ILE A 249 33.64 26.86 50.74
C ILE A 249 33.55 28.36 51.03
N GLY A 250 33.37 28.72 52.30
CA GLY A 250 33.23 30.11 52.71
C GLY A 250 32.49 30.30 54.03
N MET A 251 32.73 29.43 55.02
CA MET A 251 32.53 29.77 56.43
C MET A 251 33.66 29.11 57.22
N TRP A 252 34.35 29.95 58.00
CA TRP A 252 35.53 29.72 58.86
C TRP A 252 36.90 29.85 58.19
#